data_AF-A0A1F9AM00-F1
#
_entry.id   AF-A0A1F9AM00-F1
#
_cell.length_a   1.000
_cell.length_b   1.000
_cell.length_c   1.000
_cell.angle_alpha   90.00
_cell.angle_beta   90.00
_cell.angle_gamma   90.00
#
_symmetry.space_group_name_H-M   'P 1'
#
loop_
_entity.id
_entity.type
_entity.pdbx_description
1 polymer ?
#
loop_
_entity_poly.entity_id
_entity_poly.type
_entity_poly.pdbx_seq_one_letter_code
_entity_poly.pdbx_strand_id
1 'polypeptide(L)'
;MHRILRLGLMILCVVSLVPALALGRRGRGEHREKDKGPKKFQRALTLTDVAPQLDSLAGTRSDPFEKEQVYFGEVGMPAYDEVCMHAAVAYGSLKVAQTMLADAQENLVKYAKDHVARGEAKRQLQELKQETQVAEMAPPPGTESGPAPAEASTASPAGEPAAEPEWTPEEAAYVIKEAKRQKGQFTRDEITYFATMSVNLAVAGYVLGKGVQSEVELGRQIPDLIGSAREDFRGPDALKIPFVLQNLNQARKHLQALPGEGKRTAIDLAKYAAIVKELHEETKDLTPVD
;
A
#
# COMPACT_ATOMS: atom_id res chain seq x y z
N MET A 1 -11.09 11.08 27.40
CA MET A 1 -10.24 9.97 26.91
C MET A 1 -10.98 8.64 26.66
N HIS A 2 -12.08 8.31 27.35
CA HIS A 2 -12.80 7.03 27.14
C HIS A 2 -13.53 6.83 25.79
N ARG A 3 -13.80 7.89 25.02
CA ARG A 3 -14.51 7.77 23.73
C ARG A 3 -13.62 7.31 22.57
N ILE A 4 -12.31 7.59 22.63
CA ILE A 4 -11.35 7.19 21.60
C ILE A 4 -11.08 5.68 21.65
N LEU A 5 -11.06 5.10 22.87
CA LEU A 5 -10.88 3.65 23.05
C LEU A 5 -12.08 2.84 22.51
N ARG A 6 -13.30 3.40 22.59
CA ARG A 6 -14.53 2.72 22.11
C ARG A 6 -14.62 2.64 20.58
N LEU A 7 -14.12 3.64 19.85
CA LEU A 7 -14.13 3.62 18.39
C LEU A 7 -13.10 2.62 17.83
N GLY A 8 -11.91 2.56 18.44
CA GLY A 8 -10.89 1.56 18.09
C GLY A 8 -11.35 0.12 18.37
N LEU A 9 -12.09 -0.10 19.47
CA LEU A 9 -12.65 -1.40 19.81
C LEU A 9 -13.78 -1.83 18.86
N MET A 10 -14.61 -0.90 18.39
CA MET A 10 -15.67 -1.23 17.42
C MET A 10 -15.12 -1.61 16.04
N ILE A 11 -14.06 -0.96 15.56
CA ILE A 11 -13.40 -1.34 14.30
C ILE A 11 -12.79 -2.76 14.44
N LEU A 12 -12.23 -3.11 15.60
CA LEU A 12 -11.79 -4.48 15.89
C LEU A 12 -12.95 -5.49 15.92
N CYS A 13 -14.13 -5.11 16.44
CA CYS A 13 -15.29 -6.00 16.48
C CYS A 13 -15.90 -6.23 15.09
N VAL A 14 -15.93 -5.24 14.20
CA VAL A 14 -16.48 -5.42 12.84
C VAL A 14 -15.61 -6.34 11.99
N VAL A 15 -14.28 -6.31 12.17
CA VAL A 15 -13.35 -7.24 11.50
C VAL A 15 -13.45 -8.67 12.06
N SER A 16 -14.00 -8.85 13.27
CA SER A 16 -14.15 -10.17 13.92
C SER A 16 -15.47 -10.88 13.59
N LEU A 17 -16.37 -10.23 12.83
CA LEU A 17 -17.77 -10.66 12.69
C LEU A 17 -18.21 -10.99 11.25
N VAL A 18 -17.28 -11.17 10.32
CA VAL A 18 -17.58 -11.75 9.00
C VAL A 18 -17.46 -13.28 9.12
N PRO A 19 -18.57 -14.04 9.14
CA PRO A 19 -18.50 -15.48 9.21
C PRO A 19 -18.20 -16.07 7.83
N ALA A 20 -17.39 -17.11 7.85
CA ALA A 20 -17.13 -18.08 6.80
C ALA A 20 -18.36 -18.44 5.93
N LEU A 21 -18.58 -17.77 4.79
CA LEU A 21 -19.51 -18.19 3.74
C LEU A 21 -19.16 -17.53 2.41
N ALA A 22 -18.05 -17.94 1.78
CA ALA A 22 -17.85 -17.90 0.31
C ALA A 22 -16.48 -18.50 -0.05
N LEU A 23 -16.28 -19.80 0.21
CA LEU A 23 -15.22 -20.56 -0.48
C LEU A 23 -15.68 -20.86 -1.91
N GLY A 24 -15.78 -19.81 -2.72
CA GLY A 24 -15.86 -19.93 -4.17
C GLY A 24 -14.47 -20.22 -4.71
N ARG A 25 -14.23 -21.46 -5.16
CA ARG A 25 -13.06 -21.85 -5.96
C ARG A 25 -12.85 -20.83 -7.09
N ARG A 26 -11.93 -19.89 -6.92
CA ARG A 26 -11.49 -18.99 -7.99
C ARG A 26 -10.20 -19.57 -8.57
N GLY A 27 -10.23 -19.84 -9.87
CA GLY A 27 -9.13 -20.42 -10.62
C GLY A 27 -7.88 -19.56 -10.48
N ARG A 28 -6.89 -20.13 -9.79
CA ARG A 28 -5.54 -19.60 -9.64
C ARG A 28 -4.90 -19.58 -11.03
N GLY A 29 -4.69 -18.40 -11.60
CA GLY A 29 -3.91 -18.25 -12.82
C GLY A 29 -2.48 -18.68 -12.53
N GLU A 30 -2.07 -19.84 -13.04
CA GLU A 30 -0.68 -20.27 -13.03
C GLU A 30 0.12 -19.33 -13.93
N HIS A 31 0.66 -18.26 -13.35
CA HIS A 31 1.77 -17.54 -13.95
C HIS A 31 2.98 -18.48 -13.95
N ARG A 32 3.16 -19.23 -15.05
CA ARG A 32 4.38 -19.94 -15.38
C ARG A 32 5.48 -18.94 -15.69
N GLU A 33 6.09 -18.41 -14.64
CA GLU A 33 7.44 -17.87 -14.72
C GLU A 33 8.35 -19.01 -15.18
N LYS A 34 9.29 -18.73 -16.09
CA LYS A 34 10.32 -19.68 -16.54
C LYS A 34 11.32 -19.90 -15.41
N ASP A 35 10.82 -20.44 -14.32
CA ASP A 35 11.53 -20.57 -13.09
C ASP A 35 12.45 -21.79 -13.17
N LYS A 36 13.70 -21.60 -12.76
CA LYS A 36 14.63 -22.71 -12.57
C LYS A 36 14.01 -23.54 -11.46
N GLY A 37 13.33 -24.63 -11.84
CA GLY A 37 12.27 -25.27 -11.05
C GLY A 37 12.49 -25.27 -9.54
N PRO A 38 11.41 -25.09 -8.76
CA PRO A 38 11.48 -24.88 -7.32
C PRO A 38 12.43 -25.90 -6.71
N LYS A 39 13.51 -25.41 -6.08
CA LYS A 39 14.39 -26.26 -5.29
C LYS A 39 13.46 -27.03 -4.37
N LYS A 40 13.52 -28.36 -4.37
CA LYS A 40 12.53 -29.33 -3.82
C LYS A 40 12.07 -29.12 -2.37
N PHE A 41 12.59 -28.09 -1.70
CA PHE A 41 12.43 -27.79 -0.29
C PHE A 41 12.14 -26.31 -0.03
N GLN A 42 11.77 -25.51 -1.03
CA GLN A 42 11.41 -24.10 -0.86
C GLN A 42 9.94 -23.87 -1.22
N ARG A 43 9.23 -23.16 -0.35
CA ARG A 43 7.87 -22.71 -0.57
C ARG A 43 7.84 -21.18 -0.58
N ALA A 44 7.21 -20.62 -1.61
CA ALA A 44 6.91 -19.19 -1.66
C ALA A 44 5.79 -18.87 -0.68
N LEU A 45 5.99 -17.81 0.10
CA LEU A 45 5.00 -17.22 0.98
C LEU A 45 3.93 -16.53 0.12
N THR A 46 2.67 -16.70 0.50
CA THR A 46 1.53 -16.05 -0.15
C THR A 46 0.89 -15.02 0.77
N LEU A 47 0.09 -14.09 0.22
CA LEU A 47 -0.68 -13.17 1.04
C LEU A 47 -1.61 -13.89 2.03
N THR A 48 -2.17 -15.03 1.62
CA THR A 48 -3.01 -15.87 2.49
C THR A 48 -2.25 -16.41 3.71
N ASP A 49 -0.95 -16.69 3.58
CA ASP A 49 -0.11 -17.16 4.70
C ASP A 49 0.16 -16.05 5.73
N VAL A 50 0.22 -14.79 5.28
CA VAL A 50 0.58 -13.64 6.13
C VAL A 50 -0.63 -12.96 6.72
N ALA A 51 -1.64 -12.71 5.89
CA ALA A 51 -2.79 -11.91 6.23
C ALA A 51 -4.00 -12.40 5.45
N PRO A 52 -4.62 -13.52 5.86
CA PRO A 52 -5.80 -14.06 5.19
C PRO A 52 -6.97 -13.06 5.17
N GLN A 53 -7.02 -12.14 6.13
CA GLN A 53 -8.00 -11.05 6.12
C GLN A 53 -7.72 -10.05 4.99
N LEU A 54 -6.45 -9.75 4.70
CA LEU A 54 -6.09 -8.85 3.59
C LEU A 54 -6.38 -9.49 2.24
N ASP A 55 -6.18 -10.80 2.09
CA ASP A 55 -6.53 -11.52 0.86
C ASP A 55 -8.02 -11.33 0.51
N SER A 56 -8.91 -11.40 1.51
CA SER A 56 -10.34 -11.15 1.32
C SER A 56 -10.69 -9.68 0.98
N LEU A 57 -9.88 -8.73 1.44
CA LEU A 57 -10.07 -7.29 1.21
C LEU A 57 -9.39 -6.80 -0.07
N ALA A 58 -8.36 -7.51 -0.54
CA ALA A 58 -7.47 -7.04 -1.59
C ALA A 58 -8.15 -6.94 -2.95
N GLY A 59 -9.17 -7.76 -3.23
CA GLY A 59 -10.18 -7.66 -4.30
C GLY A 59 -9.72 -7.55 -5.76
N THR A 60 -8.69 -6.75 -6.02
CA THR A 60 -8.09 -6.36 -7.30
C THR A 60 -6.63 -5.86 -7.17
N ARG A 61 -6.02 -5.81 -5.98
CA ARG A 61 -4.62 -5.36 -5.82
C ARG A 61 -3.64 -6.49 -6.16
N SER A 62 -2.53 -6.14 -6.81
CA SER A 62 -1.40 -7.04 -7.04
C SER A 62 -0.89 -7.57 -5.71
N ASP A 63 -0.67 -8.88 -5.61
CA ASP A 63 -0.12 -9.47 -4.38
C ASP A 63 1.24 -8.79 -4.10
N PRO A 64 1.48 -8.24 -2.88
CA PRO A 64 2.77 -7.63 -2.55
C PRO A 64 3.96 -8.58 -2.77
N PHE A 65 3.72 -9.89 -2.77
CA PHE A 65 4.73 -10.91 -3.05
C PHE A 65 4.97 -11.16 -4.55
N GLU A 66 4.22 -10.55 -5.47
CA GLU A 66 4.51 -10.61 -6.92
C GLU A 66 5.86 -9.96 -7.26
N LYS A 67 6.21 -8.87 -6.57
CA LYS A 67 7.45 -8.12 -6.84
C LYS A 67 8.63 -8.62 -6.01
N GLU A 68 8.37 -9.06 -4.78
CA GLU A 68 9.41 -9.50 -3.84
C GLU A 68 8.96 -10.79 -3.15
N GLN A 69 9.26 -11.93 -3.78
CA GLN A 69 8.91 -13.24 -3.23
C GLN A 69 9.70 -13.54 -1.96
N VAL A 70 8.99 -13.81 -0.87
CA VAL A 70 9.56 -14.31 0.37
C VAL A 70 9.45 -15.83 0.35
N TYR A 71 10.57 -16.52 0.54
CA TYR A 71 10.59 -17.98 0.62
C TYR A 71 10.95 -18.44 2.01
N PHE A 72 10.44 -19.61 2.38
CA PHE A 72 10.95 -20.40 3.50
C PHE A 72 11.24 -21.83 3.04
N GLY A 73 12.13 -22.49 3.78
CA GLY A 73 12.45 -23.88 3.50
C GLY A 73 11.63 -24.85 4.33
N GLU A 74 11.23 -25.96 3.72
CA GLU A 74 10.57 -27.10 4.35
C GLU A 74 11.53 -28.29 4.32
N VAL A 75 11.97 -28.73 5.49
CA VAL A 75 12.93 -29.82 5.70
C VAL A 75 12.28 -31.12 6.15
N GLY A 76 10.98 -31.07 6.48
CA GLY A 76 10.16 -32.20 6.92
C GLY A 76 10.27 -32.49 8.41
N MET A 77 10.75 -31.53 9.19
CA MET A 77 10.82 -31.61 10.65
C MET A 77 10.04 -30.44 11.26
N PRO A 78 8.92 -30.70 11.96
CA PRO A 78 8.00 -29.65 12.41
C PRO A 78 8.66 -28.49 13.15
N ALA A 79 9.57 -28.76 14.08
CA ALA A 79 10.26 -27.70 14.86
C ALA A 79 11.07 -26.73 13.97
N TYR A 80 11.68 -27.22 12.89
CA TYR A 80 12.46 -26.41 11.96
C TYR A 80 11.55 -25.69 10.96
N ASP A 81 10.55 -26.41 10.45
CA ASP A 81 9.61 -25.90 9.45
C ASP A 81 8.75 -24.77 10.04
N GLU A 82 8.25 -24.94 11.27
CA GLU A 82 7.48 -23.92 11.99
C GLU A 82 8.31 -22.65 12.21
N VAL A 83 9.54 -22.76 12.73
CA VAL A 83 10.37 -21.57 12.96
C VAL A 83 10.71 -20.83 11.66
N CYS A 84 11.04 -21.57 10.58
CA CYS A 84 11.32 -20.97 9.28
C CYS A 84 10.07 -20.31 8.68
N MET A 85 8.92 -20.99 8.74
CA MET A 85 7.63 -20.46 8.27
C MET A 85 7.24 -19.21 9.06
N HIS A 86 7.26 -19.26 10.39
CA HIS A 86 6.87 -18.13 11.23
C HIS A 86 7.80 -16.92 11.05
N ALA A 87 9.11 -17.14 10.89
CA ALA A 87 10.05 -16.06 10.59
C ALA A 87 9.77 -15.43 9.21
N ALA A 88 9.44 -16.25 8.20
CA ALA A 88 9.03 -15.77 6.89
C ALA A 88 7.69 -15.03 6.94
N VAL A 89 6.70 -15.49 7.69
CA VAL A 89 5.42 -14.80 7.91
C VAL A 89 5.63 -13.45 8.60
N ALA A 90 6.49 -13.38 9.62
CA ALA A 90 6.80 -12.14 10.31
C ALA A 90 7.47 -11.12 9.38
N TYR A 91 8.43 -11.55 8.56
CA TYR A 91 9.06 -10.70 7.55
C TYR A 91 8.13 -10.34 6.39
N GLY A 92 7.29 -11.28 5.94
CA GLY A 92 6.24 -11.02 4.96
C GLY A 92 5.25 -9.97 5.45
N SER A 93 4.92 -9.97 6.76
CA SER A 93 4.08 -8.94 7.39
C SER A 93 4.67 -7.54 7.27
N LEU A 94 5.99 -7.42 7.42
CA LEU A 94 6.73 -6.17 7.18
C LEU A 94 6.63 -5.74 5.71
N LYS A 95 6.83 -6.65 4.77
CA LYS A 95 6.75 -6.35 3.34
C LYS A 95 5.35 -5.90 2.91
N VAL A 96 4.32 -6.62 3.34
CA VAL A 96 2.92 -6.23 3.13
C VAL A 96 2.67 -4.83 3.67
N ALA A 97 3.11 -4.54 4.90
CA ALA A 97 2.94 -3.22 5.51
C ALA A 97 3.68 -2.11 4.74
N GLN A 98 4.91 -2.36 4.28
CA GLN A 98 5.69 -1.43 3.47
C GLN A 98 5.02 -1.16 2.11
N THR A 99 4.58 -2.20 1.40
CA THR A 99 3.87 -2.05 0.12
C THR A 99 2.57 -1.28 0.30
N MET A 100 1.77 -1.64 1.31
CA MET A 100 0.51 -0.94 1.57
C MET A 100 0.72 0.53 1.93
N LEU A 101 1.78 0.86 2.68
CA LEU A 101 2.14 2.24 2.99
C LEU A 101 2.56 2.99 1.72
N ALA A 102 3.42 2.41 0.89
CA ALA A 102 3.89 3.01 -0.36
C ALA A 102 2.72 3.27 -1.33
N ASP A 103 1.86 2.27 -1.55
CA ASP A 103 0.65 2.40 -2.36
C ASP A 103 -0.26 3.51 -1.79
N ALA A 104 -0.40 3.58 -0.47
CA ALA A 104 -1.24 4.58 0.16
C ALA A 104 -0.71 5.99 -0.06
N GLN A 105 0.60 6.19 0.07
CA GLN A 105 1.29 7.46 -0.19
C GLN A 105 1.17 7.88 -1.66
N GLU A 106 1.47 6.97 -2.58
CA GLU A 106 1.36 7.23 -4.03
C GLU A 106 -0.06 7.65 -4.41
N ASN A 107 -1.07 6.91 -3.93
CA ASN A 107 -2.46 7.20 -4.27
C ASN A 107 -2.93 8.55 -3.70
N LEU A 108 -2.45 8.98 -2.52
CA LEU A 108 -2.78 10.31 -1.98
C LEU A 108 -2.10 11.43 -2.74
N VAL A 109 -0.83 11.27 -3.11
CA VAL A 109 -0.12 12.25 -3.95
C VAL A 109 -0.82 12.38 -5.30
N LYS A 110 -1.10 11.25 -5.96
CA LYS A 110 -1.84 11.22 -7.23
C LYS A 110 -3.18 11.92 -7.08
N TYR A 111 -3.95 11.57 -6.05
CA TYR A 111 -5.24 12.17 -5.78
C TYR A 111 -5.15 13.70 -5.56
N ALA A 112 -4.14 14.17 -4.82
CA ALA A 112 -3.94 15.60 -4.58
C ALA A 112 -3.56 16.35 -5.86
N LYS A 113 -2.69 15.78 -6.69
CA LYS A 113 -2.34 16.30 -8.03
C LYS A 113 -3.56 16.37 -8.94
N ASP A 114 -4.34 15.28 -9.04
CA ASP A 114 -5.58 15.22 -9.81
C ASP A 114 -6.60 16.26 -9.33
N HIS A 115 -6.60 16.57 -8.03
CA HIS A 115 -7.46 17.62 -7.50
C HIS A 115 -6.99 19.02 -7.91
N VAL A 116 -5.69 19.32 -7.86
CA VAL A 116 -5.15 20.62 -8.31
C VAL A 116 -5.38 20.83 -9.80
N ALA A 117 -5.05 19.83 -10.62
CA ALA A 117 -5.27 19.88 -12.07
C ALA A 117 -6.75 20.14 -12.42
N ARG A 118 -7.69 19.50 -11.71
CA ARG A 118 -9.13 19.79 -11.87
C ARG A 118 -9.51 21.20 -11.45
N GLY A 119 -8.87 21.75 -10.42
CA GLY A 119 -9.06 23.13 -9.99
C GLY A 119 -8.58 24.15 -11.03
N GLU A 120 -7.40 23.93 -11.59
CA GLU A 120 -6.82 24.77 -12.65
C GLU A 120 -7.62 24.69 -13.94
N ALA A 121 -7.99 23.48 -14.38
CA ALA A 121 -8.84 23.29 -15.56
C ALA A 121 -10.19 24.00 -15.41
N LYS A 122 -10.78 24.00 -14.20
CA LYS A 122 -12.03 24.71 -13.93
C LYS A 122 -11.86 26.24 -14.00
N ARG A 123 -10.72 26.78 -13.53
CA ARG A 123 -10.40 28.22 -13.64
C ARG A 123 -10.23 28.63 -15.10
N GLN A 124 -9.43 27.90 -15.86
CA GLN A 124 -9.24 28.15 -17.30
C GLN A 124 -10.57 28.12 -18.08
N LEU A 125 -11.45 27.17 -17.75
CA LEU A 125 -12.76 27.06 -18.39
C LEU A 125 -13.70 28.23 -18.02
N GLN A 126 -13.57 28.80 -16.81
CA GLN A 126 -14.29 30.02 -16.42
C GLN A 126 -13.75 31.26 -17.14
N GLU A 127 -12.44 31.39 -17.28
CA GLU A 127 -11.79 32.47 -18.04
C GLU A 127 -12.24 32.44 -19.50
N LEU A 128 -12.20 31.27 -20.16
CA LEU A 128 -12.69 31.10 -21.54
C LEU A 128 -14.17 31.45 -21.70
N LYS A 129 -15.02 31.13 -20.71
CA LYS A 129 -16.44 31.51 -20.73
C LYS A 129 -16.64 33.01 -20.58
N GLN A 130 -15.82 33.68 -19.76
CA GLN A 130 -15.84 35.13 -19.63
C GLN A 130 -15.37 35.81 -20.93
N GLU A 131 -14.27 35.33 -21.53
CA GLU A 131 -13.78 35.83 -22.81
C GLU A 131 -14.83 35.66 -23.92
N THR A 132 -15.51 34.51 -23.97
CA THR A 132 -16.57 34.25 -24.96
C THR A 132 -17.77 35.17 -24.74
N GLN A 133 -18.21 35.40 -23.50
CA GLN A 133 -19.29 36.36 -23.19
C GLN A 133 -18.91 37.80 -23.56
N VAL A 134 -17.67 38.21 -23.31
CA VAL A 134 -17.17 39.54 -23.68
C VAL A 134 -17.12 39.69 -25.21
N ALA A 135 -16.69 38.65 -25.92
CA ALA A 135 -16.68 38.64 -27.38
C ALA A 135 -18.09 38.68 -28.01
N GLU A 136 -19.08 38.05 -27.37
CA GLU A 136 -20.48 38.05 -27.84
C GLU A 136 -21.19 39.40 -27.58
N MET A 137 -20.74 40.16 -26.58
CA MET A 137 -21.25 41.53 -26.31
C MET A 137 -20.50 42.63 -27.10
N ALA A 138 -19.42 42.29 -27.79
CA ALA A 138 -18.72 43.22 -28.66
C ALA A 138 -19.48 43.40 -30.00
N PRO A 139 -19.64 44.63 -30.53
CA PRO A 139 -20.26 44.82 -31.84
C PRO A 139 -19.45 44.05 -32.89
N PRO A 140 -20.12 43.41 -33.89
CA PRO A 140 -19.44 42.61 -34.89
C PRO A 140 -18.35 43.46 -35.57
N PRO A 141 -17.13 42.92 -35.77
CA PRO A 141 -16.08 43.67 -36.42
C PRO A 141 -16.58 44.11 -37.79
N GLY A 142 -16.52 45.43 -38.04
CA GLY A 142 -16.76 45.99 -39.36
C GLY A 142 -15.84 45.29 -40.35
N THR A 143 -16.42 44.76 -41.44
CA THR A 143 -15.69 44.14 -42.55
C THR A 143 -14.84 45.17 -43.27
N GLU A 144 -13.68 45.51 -42.70
CA GLU A 144 -12.62 46.19 -43.42
C GLU A 144 -11.67 45.13 -43.98
N SER A 145 -11.73 44.96 -45.30
CA SER A 145 -10.83 44.08 -46.06
C SER A 145 -9.40 44.64 -46.00
N GLY A 146 -8.64 44.20 -45.00
CA GLY A 146 -7.19 44.40 -44.89
C GLY A 146 -6.43 43.13 -45.28
N PRO A 147 -5.23 43.24 -45.88
CA PRO A 147 -4.47 42.10 -46.39
C PRO A 147 -3.98 41.18 -45.27
N ALA A 148 -3.99 39.88 -45.56
CA ALA A 148 -3.66 38.79 -44.65
C ALA A 148 -2.26 38.94 -44.00
N PRO A 149 -2.14 38.74 -42.67
CA PRO A 149 -0.83 38.63 -42.03
C PRO A 149 -0.24 37.24 -42.27
N ALA A 150 1.05 37.21 -42.61
CA ALA A 150 1.82 35.99 -42.84
C ALA A 150 2.00 35.19 -41.55
N GLU A 151 1.64 33.91 -41.59
CA GLU A 151 1.83 32.95 -40.52
C GLU A 151 3.33 32.67 -40.29
N ALA A 152 3.90 33.26 -39.24
CA ALA A 152 5.17 32.81 -38.69
C ALA A 152 4.90 31.79 -37.58
N SER A 153 4.76 30.53 -37.97
CA SER A 153 4.71 29.38 -37.05
C SER A 153 6.13 29.09 -36.56
N THR A 154 6.51 29.68 -35.42
CA THR A 154 7.67 29.21 -34.66
C THR A 154 7.20 28.13 -33.71
N ALA A 155 7.39 26.88 -34.12
CA ALA A 155 7.30 25.73 -33.25
C ALA A 155 8.34 25.88 -32.12
N SER A 156 7.87 26.14 -30.90
CA SER A 156 8.71 26.08 -29.70
C SER A 156 9.27 24.66 -29.56
N PRO A 157 10.57 24.50 -29.28
CA PRO A 157 11.14 23.19 -29.02
C PRO A 157 10.49 22.60 -27.78
N ALA A 158 10.03 21.34 -27.89
CA ALA A 158 9.59 20.54 -26.76
C ALA A 158 10.77 20.41 -25.79
N GLY A 159 10.79 21.30 -24.80
CA GLY A 159 11.68 21.19 -23.65
C GLY A 159 11.39 19.88 -22.95
N GLU A 160 12.46 19.14 -22.68
CA GLU A 160 12.49 17.96 -21.82
C GLU A 160 11.67 18.29 -20.55
N PRO A 161 10.65 17.49 -20.19
CA PRO A 161 9.77 17.84 -19.09
C PRO A 161 10.62 17.94 -17.83
N ALA A 162 10.71 19.15 -17.27
CA ALA A 162 11.34 19.37 -15.98
C ALA A 162 10.70 18.38 -14.99
N ALA A 163 11.54 17.60 -14.30
CA ALA A 163 11.06 16.63 -13.32
C ALA A 163 10.08 17.35 -12.37
N GLU A 164 8.82 16.92 -12.39
CA GLU A 164 7.82 17.52 -11.52
C GLU A 164 8.30 17.41 -10.07
N PRO A 165 8.11 18.46 -9.25
CA PRO A 165 8.47 18.39 -7.84
C PRO A 165 7.78 17.17 -7.20
N GLU A 166 8.55 16.31 -6.52
CA GLU A 166 8.02 15.20 -5.76
C GLU A 166 7.24 15.74 -4.56
N TRP A 167 5.96 15.40 -4.46
CA TRP A 167 5.12 15.82 -3.35
C TRP A 167 5.27 14.84 -2.19
N THR A 168 5.42 15.38 -0.99
CA THR A 168 5.31 14.60 0.24
C THR A 168 3.85 14.28 0.58
N PRO A 169 3.59 13.20 1.34
CA PRO A 169 2.26 12.90 1.87
C PRO A 169 1.63 14.07 2.65
N GLU A 170 2.42 14.82 3.40
CA GLU A 170 1.99 15.97 4.19
C GLU A 170 1.56 17.14 3.30
N GLU A 171 2.31 17.42 2.23
CA GLU A 171 1.93 18.43 1.22
C GLU A 171 0.66 18.02 0.48
N ALA A 172 0.55 16.75 0.09
CA ALA A 172 -0.66 16.21 -0.53
C ALA A 172 -1.88 16.37 0.40
N ALA A 173 -1.74 16.04 1.69
CA ALA A 173 -2.79 16.23 2.67
C ALA A 173 -3.17 17.70 2.86
N TYR A 174 -2.20 18.60 2.92
CA TYR A 174 -2.45 20.03 3.01
C TYR A 174 -3.24 20.54 1.81
N VAL A 175 -2.85 20.15 0.59
CA VAL A 175 -3.55 20.51 -0.64
C VAL A 175 -4.99 20.02 -0.62
N ILE A 176 -5.24 18.79 -0.17
CA ILE A 176 -6.59 18.23 -0.06
C ILE A 176 -7.43 19.01 0.96
N LYS A 177 -6.86 19.39 2.11
CA LYS A 177 -7.54 20.22 3.12
C LYS A 177 -7.88 21.60 2.58
N GLU A 178 -6.96 22.25 1.88
CA GLU A 178 -7.16 23.59 1.34
C GLU A 178 -8.17 23.57 0.17
N ALA A 179 -8.07 22.58 -0.70
CA ALA A 179 -9.08 22.27 -1.72
C ALA A 179 -10.48 22.14 -1.13
N LYS A 180 -10.58 21.42 -0.01
CA LYS A 180 -11.84 21.24 0.71
C LYS A 180 -12.36 22.56 1.28
N ARG A 181 -11.51 23.38 1.89
CA ARG A 181 -11.90 24.72 2.39
C ARG A 181 -12.53 25.57 1.29
N GLN A 182 -12.05 25.44 0.04
CA GLN A 182 -12.57 26.18 -1.10
C GLN A 182 -13.90 25.62 -1.66
N LYS A 183 -14.08 24.29 -1.69
CA LYS A 183 -15.27 23.65 -2.28
C LYS A 183 -16.39 23.36 -1.26
N GLY A 184 -16.07 23.35 0.02
CA GLY A 184 -17.02 23.11 1.12
C GLY A 184 -17.35 21.64 1.37
N GLN A 185 -17.14 20.71 0.43
CA GLN A 185 -17.54 19.30 0.59
C GLN A 185 -16.61 18.29 -0.10
N PHE A 186 -16.57 17.06 0.44
CA PHE A 186 -16.02 15.87 -0.22
C PHE A 186 -17.13 15.09 -0.92
N THR A 187 -16.81 14.46 -2.04
CA THR A 187 -17.71 13.55 -2.75
C THR A 187 -17.79 12.20 -2.03
N ARG A 188 -18.86 11.43 -2.30
CA ARG A 188 -19.05 10.09 -1.74
C ARG A 188 -17.89 9.14 -2.05
N ASP A 189 -17.32 9.25 -3.23
CA ASP A 189 -16.19 8.41 -3.67
C ASP A 189 -14.94 8.74 -2.84
N GLU A 190 -14.70 10.02 -2.53
CA GLU A 190 -13.57 10.48 -1.73
C GLU A 190 -13.69 10.00 -0.28
N ILE A 191 -14.89 10.12 0.32
CA ILE A 191 -15.18 9.58 1.65
C ILE A 191 -14.92 8.07 1.69
N THR A 192 -15.43 7.35 0.70
CA THR A 192 -15.24 5.89 0.58
C THR A 192 -13.77 5.52 0.44
N TYR A 193 -13.03 6.28 -0.37
CA TYR A 193 -11.59 6.10 -0.58
C TYR A 193 -10.80 6.28 0.73
N PHE A 194 -10.99 7.39 1.45
CA PHE A 194 -10.27 7.65 2.71
C PHE A 194 -10.65 6.67 3.82
N ALA A 195 -11.93 6.27 3.90
CA ALA A 195 -12.38 5.25 4.84
C ALA A 195 -11.70 3.89 4.57
N THR A 196 -11.69 3.45 3.31
CA THR A 196 -11.05 2.19 2.89
C THR A 196 -9.55 2.23 3.15
N MET A 197 -8.88 3.34 2.83
CA MET A 197 -7.45 3.50 3.07
C MET A 197 -7.12 3.44 4.56
N SER A 198 -7.93 4.07 5.41
CA SER A 198 -7.77 4.02 6.88
C SER A 198 -7.83 2.59 7.41
N VAL A 199 -8.81 1.81 6.95
CA VAL A 199 -8.96 0.39 7.34
C VAL A 199 -7.75 -0.40 6.89
N ASN A 200 -7.31 -0.23 5.64
CA ASN A 200 -6.14 -0.92 5.09
C ASN A 200 -4.86 -0.64 5.90
N LEU A 201 -4.61 0.63 6.25
CA LEU A 201 -3.46 1.01 7.08
C LEU A 201 -3.54 0.44 8.50
N ALA A 202 -4.74 0.40 9.08
CA ALA A 202 -4.96 -0.20 10.40
C ALA A 202 -4.70 -1.72 10.38
N VAL A 203 -5.16 -2.42 9.35
CA VAL A 203 -4.90 -3.86 9.18
C VAL A 203 -3.40 -4.10 8.95
N ALA A 204 -2.74 -3.29 8.12
CA ALA A 204 -1.28 -3.37 7.91
C ALA A 204 -0.51 -3.20 9.24
N GLY A 205 -0.88 -2.20 10.04
CA GLY A 205 -0.27 -1.97 11.36
C GLY A 205 -0.51 -3.13 12.33
N TYR A 206 -1.70 -3.73 12.32
CA TYR A 206 -2.01 -4.90 13.14
C TYR A 206 -1.19 -6.13 12.75
N VAL A 207 -1.12 -6.43 11.44
CA VAL A 207 -0.35 -7.55 10.88
C VAL A 207 1.14 -7.40 11.20
N LEU A 208 1.70 -6.20 10.99
CA LEU A 208 3.08 -5.88 11.37
C LEU A 208 3.32 -6.06 12.87
N GLY A 209 2.41 -5.56 13.71
CA GLY A 209 2.50 -5.69 15.17
C GLY A 209 2.57 -7.15 15.63
N LYS A 210 1.78 -8.04 15.01
CA LYS A 210 1.86 -9.49 15.25
C LYS A 210 3.21 -10.06 14.85
N GLY A 211 3.71 -9.72 13.66
CA GLY A 211 5.03 -10.18 13.18
C GLY A 211 6.17 -9.80 14.13
N VAL A 212 6.19 -8.56 14.62
CA VAL A 212 7.20 -8.07 15.58
C VAL A 212 7.13 -8.80 16.92
N GLN A 213 5.93 -9.13 17.42
CA GLN A 213 5.80 -9.89 18.67
C GLN A 213 6.41 -11.30 18.55
N SER A 214 6.20 -11.96 17.41
CA SER A 214 6.75 -13.30 17.15
C SER A 214 8.28 -13.32 17.04
N GLU A 215 8.90 -12.19 16.68
CA GLU A 215 10.35 -12.09 16.49
C GLU A 215 11.15 -12.49 17.74
N VAL A 216 10.75 -11.99 18.91
CA VAL A 216 11.51 -12.20 20.15
C VAL A 216 11.53 -13.68 20.55
N GLU A 217 10.42 -14.37 20.35
CA GLU A 217 10.30 -15.79 20.68
C GLU A 217 11.06 -16.65 19.68
N LEU A 218 10.85 -16.44 18.38
CA LEU A 218 11.52 -17.19 17.32
C LEU A 218 13.03 -16.94 17.29
N GLY A 219 13.45 -15.69 17.52
CA GLY A 219 14.85 -15.29 17.55
C GLY A 219 15.65 -15.99 18.65
N ARG A 220 14.99 -16.40 19.74
CA ARG A 220 15.61 -17.21 20.82
C ARG A 220 15.73 -18.68 20.45
N GLN A 221 14.79 -19.22 19.68
CA GLN A 221 14.79 -20.64 19.29
C GLN A 221 15.81 -20.96 18.19
N ILE A 222 16.09 -20.02 17.29
CA ILE A 222 16.98 -20.28 16.13
C ILE A 222 18.39 -20.73 16.54
N PRO A 223 19.10 -20.09 17.48
CA PRO A 223 20.42 -20.58 17.92
C PRO A 223 20.41 -22.01 18.43
N ASP A 224 19.36 -22.40 19.18
CA ASP A 224 19.22 -23.74 19.74
C ASP A 224 18.97 -24.78 18.63
N LEU A 225 18.13 -24.44 17.64
CA LEU A 225 17.90 -25.27 16.45
C LEU A 225 19.16 -25.41 15.58
N ILE A 226 19.97 -24.34 15.46
CA ILE A 226 21.26 -24.42 14.77
C ILE A 226 22.21 -25.38 15.50
N GLY A 227 22.22 -25.34 16.83
CA GLY A 227 23.05 -26.22 17.67
C GLY A 227 22.65 -27.70 17.59
N SER A 228 21.35 -27.97 17.55
CA SER A 228 20.77 -29.33 17.53
C SER A 228 20.69 -29.96 16.14
N ALA A 229 20.80 -29.19 15.06
CA ALA A 229 20.65 -29.68 13.68
C ALA A 229 21.53 -30.92 13.34
N ARG A 230 22.74 -31.01 13.89
CA ARG A 230 23.61 -32.19 13.64
C ARG A 230 23.14 -33.45 14.36
N GLU A 231 22.46 -33.29 15.49
CA GLU A 231 21.95 -34.39 16.29
C GLU A 231 20.57 -34.84 15.80
N ASP A 232 19.76 -33.91 15.31
CA ASP A 232 18.40 -34.16 14.82
C ASP A 232 18.41 -34.79 13.42
N PHE A 233 19.37 -34.40 12.56
CA PHE A 233 19.50 -34.92 11.20
C PHE A 233 20.65 -35.94 11.11
N ARG A 234 20.36 -37.21 11.41
CA ARG A 234 21.34 -38.31 11.34
C ARG A 234 21.11 -39.25 10.16
N GLY A 235 22.09 -40.09 9.87
CA GLY A 235 21.99 -41.11 8.83
C GLY A 235 21.77 -40.49 7.44
N PRO A 236 20.82 -40.99 6.63
CA PRO A 236 20.53 -40.42 5.31
C PRO A 236 20.12 -38.93 5.34
N ASP A 237 19.48 -38.49 6.44
CA ASP A 237 19.02 -37.10 6.58
C ASP A 237 20.15 -36.12 6.90
N ALA A 238 21.35 -36.59 7.26
CA ALA A 238 22.51 -35.73 7.47
C ALA A 238 22.87 -34.89 6.23
N LEU A 239 22.50 -35.36 5.03
CA LEU A 239 22.66 -34.62 3.78
C LEU A 239 21.80 -33.34 3.73
N LYS A 240 20.75 -33.22 4.56
CA LYS A 240 19.89 -32.03 4.65
C LYS A 240 20.48 -30.93 5.53
N ILE A 241 21.47 -31.23 6.40
CA ILE A 241 22.02 -30.27 7.38
C ILE A 241 22.42 -28.93 6.74
N PRO A 242 23.17 -28.88 5.61
CA PRO A 242 23.55 -27.59 5.02
C PRO A 242 22.34 -26.74 4.62
N PHE A 243 21.27 -27.39 4.13
CA PHE A 243 20.03 -26.72 3.74
C PHE A 243 19.24 -26.23 4.97
N VAL A 244 19.13 -27.04 6.02
CA VAL A 244 18.53 -26.66 7.31
C VAL A 244 19.23 -25.42 7.87
N LEU A 245 20.56 -25.45 7.95
CA LEU A 245 21.35 -24.33 8.44
C LEU A 245 21.20 -23.08 7.58
N GLN A 246 21.11 -23.23 6.26
CA GLN A 246 20.83 -22.11 5.36
C GLN A 246 19.48 -21.45 5.67
N ASN A 247 18.42 -22.24 5.84
CA ASN A 247 17.08 -21.73 6.13
C ASN A 247 17.01 -21.06 7.51
N LEU A 248 17.62 -21.65 8.54
CA LEU A 248 17.68 -21.05 9.89
C LEU A 248 18.45 -19.72 9.88
N ASN A 249 19.54 -19.64 9.11
CA ASN A 249 20.26 -18.37 8.94
C ASN A 249 19.45 -17.34 8.15
N GLN A 250 18.66 -17.75 7.17
CA GLN A 250 17.75 -16.86 6.45
C GLN A 250 16.62 -16.36 7.37
N ALA A 251 15.99 -17.26 8.13
CA ALA A 251 15.00 -16.93 9.15
C ALA A 251 15.57 -15.93 10.16
N ARG A 252 16.80 -16.15 10.64
CA ARG A 252 17.50 -15.20 11.51
C ARG A 252 17.66 -13.82 10.87
N LYS A 253 18.08 -13.75 9.60
CA LYS A 253 18.21 -12.47 8.87
C LYS A 253 16.88 -11.74 8.75
N HIS A 254 15.82 -12.47 8.39
CA HIS A 254 14.45 -11.96 8.32
C HIS A 254 14.02 -11.33 9.66
N LEU A 255 14.24 -12.04 10.77
CA LEU A 255 13.90 -11.54 12.10
C LEU A 255 14.74 -10.32 12.51
N GLN A 256 16.04 -10.31 12.21
CA GLN A 256 16.93 -9.19 12.54
C GLN A 256 16.55 -7.87 11.86
N ALA A 257 15.82 -7.91 10.74
CA ALA A 257 15.32 -6.70 10.07
C ALA A 257 14.13 -6.06 10.80
N LEU A 258 13.34 -6.84 11.55
CA LEU A 258 12.06 -6.41 12.11
C LEU A 258 12.15 -5.27 13.15
N PRO A 259 13.09 -5.24 14.12
CA PRO A 259 13.11 -4.18 15.13
C PRO A 259 13.36 -2.79 14.54
N GLY A 260 14.22 -2.71 13.53
CA GLY A 260 14.59 -1.45 12.88
C GLY A 260 13.55 -1.03 11.86
N GLU A 261 13.35 -1.87 10.84
CA GLU A 261 12.45 -1.57 9.73
C GLU A 261 10.99 -1.59 10.18
N GLY A 262 10.60 -2.59 10.98
CA GLY A 262 9.24 -2.70 11.50
C GLY A 262 8.83 -1.53 12.38
N LYS A 263 9.73 -1.05 13.26
CA LYS A 263 9.45 0.17 14.05
C LYS A 263 9.26 1.39 13.16
N ARG A 264 10.11 1.58 12.15
CA ARG A 264 10.02 2.71 11.21
C ARG A 264 8.71 2.65 10.42
N THR A 265 8.41 1.50 9.82
CA THR A 265 7.16 1.28 9.07
C THR A 265 5.93 1.47 9.96
N ALA A 266 5.95 1.02 11.22
CA ALA A 266 4.85 1.23 12.16
C ALA A 266 4.63 2.73 12.49
N ILE A 267 5.71 3.50 12.66
CA ILE A 267 5.64 4.95 12.86
C ILE A 267 5.04 5.63 11.63
N ASP A 268 5.49 5.27 10.43
CA ASP A 268 5.03 5.89 9.20
C ASP A 268 3.57 5.52 8.88
N LEU A 269 3.17 4.26 9.13
CA LEU A 269 1.77 3.84 9.09
C LEU A 269 0.91 4.63 10.08
N ALA A 270 1.37 4.84 11.31
CA ALA A 270 0.62 5.59 12.32
C ALA A 270 0.46 7.07 11.96
N LYS A 271 1.53 7.71 11.47
CA LYS A 271 1.49 9.09 10.95
C LYS A 271 0.48 9.20 9.81
N TYR A 272 0.58 8.28 8.85
CA TYR A 272 -0.25 8.31 7.66
C TYR A 272 -1.73 8.00 7.98
N ALA A 273 -1.99 7.04 8.87
CA ALA A 273 -3.33 6.78 9.39
C ALA A 273 -3.91 7.99 10.12
N ALA A 274 -3.10 8.78 10.83
CA ALA A 274 -3.56 10.03 11.45
C ALA A 274 -3.96 11.08 10.41
N ILE A 275 -3.19 11.23 9.33
CA ILE A 275 -3.52 12.11 8.20
C ILE A 275 -4.86 11.71 7.57
N VAL A 276 -5.01 10.44 7.20
CA VAL A 276 -6.24 9.95 6.54
C VAL A 276 -7.44 10.05 7.49
N LYS A 277 -7.24 9.78 8.78
CA LYS A 277 -8.28 9.95 9.79
C LYS A 277 -8.70 11.41 9.93
N GLU A 278 -7.77 12.35 9.94
CA GLU A 278 -8.09 13.77 10.01
C GLU A 278 -8.92 14.20 8.80
N LEU A 279 -8.49 13.81 7.58
CA LEU A 279 -9.27 14.03 6.36
C LEU A 279 -10.69 13.44 6.46
N HIS A 280 -10.82 12.24 7.02
CA HIS A 280 -12.10 11.58 7.23
C HIS A 280 -12.97 12.26 8.30
N GLU A 281 -12.44 12.65 9.46
CA GLU A 281 -13.23 13.31 10.50
C GLU A 281 -13.80 14.63 9.99
N GLU A 282 -13.01 15.39 9.23
CA GLU A 282 -13.54 16.61 8.63
C GLU A 282 -14.67 16.29 7.61
N THR A 283 -14.78 15.07 7.05
CA THR A 283 -15.89 14.70 6.13
C THR A 283 -17.23 14.48 6.86
N LYS A 284 -17.22 14.18 8.16
CA LYS A 284 -18.44 13.77 8.89
C LYS A 284 -19.42 14.91 9.11
N ASP A 285 -18.94 16.15 9.12
CA ASP A 285 -19.77 17.33 9.35
C ASP A 285 -20.50 17.81 8.07
N LEU A 286 -20.35 17.07 6.97
CA LEU A 286 -20.86 17.45 5.66
C LEU A 286 -22.00 16.52 5.26
N THR A 287 -23.17 17.10 4.97
CA THR A 287 -24.25 16.38 4.30
C THR A 287 -23.75 15.95 2.92
N PRO A 288 -23.85 14.66 2.56
CA PRO A 288 -23.52 14.21 1.22
C PRO A 288 -24.43 14.95 0.24
N VAL A 289 -23.84 15.58 -0.77
CA VAL A 289 -24.56 16.10 -1.93
C VAL A 289 -24.53 15.02 -2.99
N ASP A 290 -25.72 14.58 -3.41
CA ASP A 290 -25.94 13.61 -4.49
C ASP A 290 -25.49 14.14 -5.86
#